data_AF-A0A849SI69-F1
#
_entry.id   AF-A0A849SI69-F1
#
_cell.length_a   1.000
_cell.length_b   1.000
_cell.length_c   1.000
_cell.angle_alpha   90.00
_cell.angle_beta   90.00
_cell.angle_gamma   90.00
#
_symmetry.space_group_name_H-M   'P 1'
#
loop_
_entity.id
_entity.type
_entity.pdbx_description
1 polymer ?
#
loop_
_entity_poly.entity_id
_entity_poly.type
_entity_poly.pdbx_seq_one_letter_code
_entity_poly.pdbx_strand_id
1 'polypeptide(L)' 'MTDSPPRGPIDANETPGVFAWCRCGRTRQPPWCDGSHGGTGIEPLIVELQHAASVQWCGCSRSTTPPYCDRSQCLS' A
#
# COMPACT_ATOMS: atom_id res chain seq x y z
N MET A 1 0.25 18.07 16.45
CA MET A 1 1.25 17.89 15.37
C MET A 1 1.60 16.41 15.23
N THR A 2 0.67 15.59 14.74
CA THR A 2 1.01 14.26 14.22
C THR A 2 0.39 14.20 12.85
N ASP A 3 1.10 14.81 11.89
CA ASP A 3 0.75 14.72 10.48
C ASP A 3 0.79 13.24 10.12
N SER A 4 -0.39 12.64 9.96
CA SER A 4 -0.47 11.24 9.57
C SER A 4 0.02 11.15 8.13
N PRO A 5 0.87 10.16 7.79
CA PRO A 5 1.42 10.06 6.44
C PRO A 5 0.27 10.04 5.41
N PRO A 6 0.46 10.67 4.25
CA PRO A 6 -0.59 10.82 3.25
C PRO A 6 -1.16 9.45 2.86
N ARG A 7 -2.45 9.24 3.13
CA ARG A 7 -3.19 8.05 2.71
C ARG A 7 -3.74 8.29 1.30
N GLY A 8 -2.91 8.09 0.28
CA GLY A 8 -3.25 8.43 -1.11
C GLY A 8 -2.42 7.69 -2.16
N PRO A 9 -2.39 8.18 -3.42
CA PRO A 9 -1.48 7.68 -4.43
C PRO A 9 -0.02 7.92 -4.02
N ILE A 10 0.83 6.90 -4.16
CA ILE A 10 2.27 6.99 -3.90
C ILE A 10 2.99 6.60 -5.19
N ASP A 11 3.55 7.58 -5.86
CA ASP A 11 4.35 7.36 -7.08
C ASP A 11 5.76 6.90 -6.71
N ALA A 12 6.19 5.78 -7.30
CA ALA A 12 7.49 5.19 -7.06
C ALA A 12 8.10 4.65 -8.36
N ASN A 13 9.43 4.72 -8.48
CA ASN A 13 10.18 3.99 -9.49
C ASN A 13 10.81 2.78 -8.82
N GLU A 14 10.14 1.64 -8.94
CA GLU A 14 10.53 0.42 -8.27
C GLU A 14 11.56 -0.36 -9.09
N THR A 15 12.45 -1.03 -8.37
CA THR A 15 13.31 -2.08 -8.94
C THR A 15 12.64 -3.44 -8.76
N PRO A 16 13.09 -4.49 -9.48
CA PRO A 16 12.57 -5.84 -9.26
C PRO A 16 12.66 -6.25 -7.79
N GLY A 17 11.60 -6.86 -7.27
CA GLY A 17 11.51 -7.17 -5.86
C GLY A 17 10.15 -7.68 -5.43
N VAL A 18 10.09 -8.11 -4.17
CA VAL A 18 8.87 -8.59 -3.52
C VAL A 18 8.42 -7.57 -2.50
N PHE A 19 7.16 -7.15 -2.61
CA PHE A 19 6.55 -6.11 -1.80
C PHE A 19 5.36 -6.69 -1.05
N ALA A 20 5.25 -6.37 0.24
CA ALA A 20 4.11 -6.73 1.07
C ALA A 20 3.17 -5.53 1.24
N TRP A 21 2.17 -5.42 0.38
CA TRP A 21 1.21 -4.32 0.42
C TRP A 21 0.20 -4.49 1.57
N CYS A 22 -0.04 -3.41 2.32
CA CYS A 22 -0.94 -3.42 3.46
C CYS A 22 -2.41 -3.48 3.01
N ARG A 23 -3.07 -4.60 3.33
CA ARG A 23 -4.52 -4.77 3.13
C ARG A 23 -5.38 -4.32 4.32
N CYS A 24 -4.82 -4.34 5.52
CA CYS A 24 -5.60 -4.15 6.76
C CYS A 24 -5.88 -2.69 7.12
N GLY A 25 -5.20 -1.72 6.48
CA GLY A 25 -5.34 -0.29 6.79
C GLY A 25 -4.78 0.16 8.13
N ARG A 26 -4.07 -0.71 8.87
CA ARG A 26 -3.48 -0.42 10.19
C ARG A 26 -2.00 -0.05 10.14
N THR A 27 -1.37 -0.10 8.96
CA THR A 27 0.05 0.22 8.82
C THR A 27 0.34 1.67 9.20
N ARG A 28 1.47 1.89 9.86
CA ARG A 28 2.05 3.22 10.07
C ARG A 28 3.05 3.59 8.98
N GLN A 29 3.31 2.68 8.04
CA GLN A 29 4.25 2.82 6.93
C GLN A 29 3.55 2.53 5.59
N PRO A 30 2.50 3.28 5.21
CA PRO A 30 1.85 3.06 3.93
C PRO A 30 2.86 3.22 2.77
N PRO A 31 2.79 2.39 1.72
CA PRO A 31 1.74 1.41 1.44
C PRO A 31 2.03 0.00 2.01
N TRP A 32 3.10 -0.16 2.78
CA TRP A 32 3.66 -1.45 3.15
C TRP A 32 3.11 -2.01 4.45
N CYS A 33 3.10 -3.33 4.56
CA CYS A 33 2.77 -4.04 5.79
C CYS A 33 3.90 -3.87 6.82
N ASP A 34 3.55 -3.40 8.02
CA ASP A 34 4.47 -3.25 9.16
C ASP A 34 4.18 -4.25 10.30
N GLY A 35 3.37 -5.28 10.02
CA GLY A 35 2.93 -6.27 11.01
C GLY A 35 1.70 -5.87 11.85
N SER A 36 1.19 -4.65 11.72
CA SER A 36 0.02 -4.17 12.50
C SER A 36 -1.31 -4.89 12.17
N HIS A 37 -1.29 -5.85 11.23
CA HIS A 37 -2.45 -6.66 10.86
C HIS A 37 -2.79 -7.76 11.88
N GLY A 38 -1.92 -8.02 12.86
CA GLY A 38 -2.15 -9.03 13.90
C GLY A 38 -3.54 -8.94 14.54
N GLY A 39 -4.22 -10.08 14.65
CA GLY A 39 -5.56 -10.18 15.22
C GLY A 39 -6.72 -9.74 14.31
N THR A 40 -6.46 -9.32 13.08
CA THR A 40 -7.52 -8.94 12.12
C THR A 40 -8.02 -10.11 11.25
N GLY A 41 -7.22 -11.18 11.12
CA GLY A 41 -7.44 -12.21 10.11
C GLY A 41 -7.18 -11.75 8.67
N ILE A 42 -6.62 -10.54 8.48
CA ILE A 42 -6.28 -9.99 7.17
C ILE A 42 -4.76 -10.08 6.97
N GLU A 43 -4.33 -10.82 5.96
CA GLU A 43 -2.93 -10.91 5.54
C GLU A 43 -2.58 -9.86 4.45
N PRO A 44 -1.31 -9.41 4.35
CA PRO A 44 -0.87 -8.50 3.30
C PRO A 44 -0.96 -9.13 1.91
N LEU A 45 -1.03 -8.29 0.86
CA LEU A 45 -0.92 -8.74 -0.53
C LEU A 45 0.55 -8.79 -0.91
N ILE A 46 1.04 -9.97 -1.31
CA ILE A 46 2.40 -10.11 -1.85
C ILE A 46 2.39 -9.78 -3.34
N VAL A 47 3.27 -8.86 -3.74
CA VAL A 47 3.41 -8.38 -5.10
C VAL A 47 4.85 -8.59 -5.52
N GLU A 48 5.06 -9.27 -6.64
CA GLU A 48 6.39 -9.46 -7.21
C GLU A 48 6.50 -8.64 -8.50
N LEU A 49 7.48 -7.74 -8.55
CA LEU A 49 7.86 -7.05 -9.77
C LEU A 49 9.08 -7.76 -10.36
N GLN A 50 8.93 -8.30 -11.57
CA GLN A 50 10.03 -8.97 -12.28
C GLN A 50 10.99 -7.98 -12.95
N HIS A 51 10.52 -6.77 -13.22
CA HIS A 51 11.26 -5.72 -13.92
C HIS A 51 11.06 -4.39 -13.19
N ALA A 52 11.99 -3.45 -13.40
CA ALA A 52 11.82 -2.09 -12.91
C ALA A 52 10.58 -1.45 -13.54
N ALA A 53 9.81 -0.71 -12.74
CA ALA A 53 8.55 -0.13 -13.18
C ALA A 53 8.25 1.18 -12.44
N SER A 54 7.64 2.12 -13.14
CA SER A 54 6.96 3.24 -12.48
C SER A 54 5.60 2.76 -11.99
N VAL A 55 5.38 2.80 -10.67
CA VAL A 55 4.20 2.27 -10.01
C VAL A 55 3.53 3.37 -9.19
N GLN A 56 2.21 3.41 -9.23
CA GLN A 56 1.41 4.22 -8.32
C GLN A 56 0.75 3.30 -7.29
N TRP A 57 1.38 3.14 -6.12
CA TRP A 57 0.87 2.31 -5.03
C TRP A 57 -0.28 2.99 -4.31
N CYS A 58 -1.23 2.21 -3.82
CA CYS A 58 -2.30 2.73 -2.97
C CYS A 58 -1.86 2.79 -1.50
N GLY A 59 -1.74 4.00 -0.93
CA GLY A 59 -1.41 4.20 0.49
C GLY A 59 -2.59 4.10 1.46
N CYS A 60 -3.84 4.10 0.98
CA CYS A 60 -5.03 4.13 1.85
C CYS A 60 -5.61 2.74 2.18
N SER A 61 -5.09 1.65 1.59
CA SER A 61 -5.62 0.28 1.72
C SER A 61 -7.07 0.08 1.26
N ARG A 62 -7.62 1.01 0.46
CA ARG A 62 -9.02 0.99 0.00
C ARG A 62 -9.20 0.91 -1.51
N SER A 63 -8.13 0.62 -2.26
CA SER A 63 -8.20 0.43 -3.71
C SER A 63 -9.12 -0.72 -4.07
N THR A 64 -9.91 -0.55 -5.13
CA THR A 64 -10.67 -1.61 -5.80
C THR A 64 -9.81 -2.40 -6.80
N THR A 65 -8.62 -1.89 -7.14
CA THR A 65 -7.58 -2.57 -7.95
C THR A 65 -6.26 -2.71 -7.18
N PRO A 66 -6.26 -3.33 -5.98
CA PRO A 66 -5.05 -3.47 -5.17
C PRO A 66 -3.99 -4.28 -5.93
N PRO A 67 -2.70 -3.98 -5.76
CA PRO A 67 -2.08 -3.02 -4.83
C PRO A 67 -2.02 -1.56 -5.34
N TYR A 68 -2.49 -1.31 -6.57
CA TYR A 68 -2.33 -0.06 -7.28
C TYR A 68 -3.39 0.96 -6.87
N CYS A 69 -3.10 2.25 -7.01
CA CYS A 69 -4.05 3.30 -6.68
C CYS A 69 -5.04 3.53 -7.83
N ASP A 70 -6.34 3.40 -7.55
CA ASP A 70 -7.44 3.76 -8.45
C ASP A 70 -8.14 5.08 -8.05
N ARG A 71 -7.65 5.73 -7.00
CA ARG A 71 -8.18 6.99 -6.44
C ARG A 71 -9.63 6.92 -5.97
N SER A 72 -10.25 5.74 -5.94
CA SER A 72 -11.66 5.56 -5.60
C SER A 72 -12.04 6.11 -4.22
N GLN A 73 -11.11 6.07 -3.26
CA GLN A 73 -11.33 6.49 -1.86
C GLN A 73 -10.13 7.22 -1.24
N CYS A 74 -9.43 8.07 -2.00
CA CYS A 74 -8.22 8.77 -1.54
C CYS A 74 -8.45 10.17 -0.91
N LEU A 75 -9.68 10.68 -0.88
CA LEU A 75 -10.01 12.07 -0.49
C LEU A 75 -10.66 12.22 0.91
N SER A 76 -10.56 11.22 1.79
CA SER A 76 -11.12 11.30 3.15
C SER A 76 -10.07 11.60 4.22
#